data_AF-A0A3D4HG16-F1
#
_entry.id   AF-A0A3D4HG16-F1
#
_cell.length_a   1.000
_cell.length_b   1.000
_cell.length_c   1.000
_cell.angle_alpha   90.00
_cell.angle_beta   90.00
_cell.angle_gamma   90.00
#
_symmetry.space_group_name_H-M   'P 1'
#
loop_
_entity.id
_entity.type
_entity.pdbx_description
1 polymer ?
#
loop_
_entity_poly.entity_id
_entity_poly.type
_entity_poly.pdbx_seq_one_letter_code
_entity_poly.pdbx_strand_id
1 'polypeptide(L)'
;ALAKAFGEEGAKIVIGEPRQEKLAEALEKMSALGVESDSIILDVTNIDSVECFADFAWQRHGKVDMLINNAGISGARGLLHEANLDEARKVFDVNFF
;
A
#
# COMPACT_ATOMS: atom_id res chain seq x y z
N ALA A 1 -9.64 -4.93 -2.85
CA ALA A 1 -11.01 -4.80 -2.30
C ALA A 1 -11.35 -3.33 -2.04
N LEU A 2 -10.62 -2.63 -1.17
CA LEU A 2 -10.86 -1.21 -0.88
C LEU A 2 -10.72 -0.30 -2.11
N ALA A 3 -9.65 -0.46 -2.89
CA ALA A 3 -9.47 0.26 -4.16
C ALA A 3 -10.69 0.12 -5.10
N LYS A 4 -11.22 -1.10 -5.23
CA LYS A 4 -12.47 -1.38 -5.98
C LYS A 4 -13.65 -0.62 -5.37
N ALA A 5 -13.89 -0.79 -4.08
CA ALA A 5 -15.06 -0.21 -3.41
C ALA A 5 -15.06 1.33 -3.52
N PHE A 6 -13.94 1.98 -3.23
CA PHE A 6 -13.86 3.45 -3.36
C PHE A 6 -13.85 3.91 -4.82
N GLY A 7 -13.25 3.15 -5.72
CA GLY A 7 -13.26 3.44 -7.15
C GLY A 7 -14.67 3.38 -7.76
N GLU A 8 -15.47 2.40 -7.35
CA GLU A 8 -16.88 2.26 -7.75
C GLU A 8 -17.75 3.44 -7.24
N GLU A 9 -17.38 4.03 -6.11
CA GLU A 9 -17.98 5.26 -5.57
C GLU A 9 -17.40 6.55 -6.22
N GLY A 10 -16.57 6.43 -7.25
CA GLY A 10 -16.04 7.55 -8.03
C GLY A 10 -14.72 8.15 -7.54
N ALA A 11 -14.04 7.51 -6.58
CA ALA A 11 -12.72 7.95 -6.15
C ALA A 11 -11.66 7.66 -7.22
N LYS A 12 -10.69 8.57 -7.34
CA LYS A 12 -9.43 8.33 -8.06
C LYS A 12 -8.48 7.59 -7.13
N ILE A 13 -7.87 6.52 -7.62
CA ILE A 13 -7.09 5.61 -6.76
C ILE A 13 -5.61 5.66 -7.12
N VAL A 14 -4.75 5.90 -6.13
CA VAL A 14 -3.31 5.65 -6.24
C VAL A 14 -2.97 4.42 -5.41
N ILE A 15 -2.36 3.40 -6.04
CA ILE A 15 -2.01 2.13 -5.39
C ILE A 15 -0.49 2.05 -5.19
N GLY A 16 -0.07 1.83 -3.96
CA GLY A 16 1.32 1.53 -3.60
C GLY A 16 1.46 0.08 -3.16
N GLU A 17 2.44 -0.62 -3.73
CA GLU A 17 2.76 -2.01 -3.38
C GLU A 17 4.22 -2.32 -3.77
N PRO A 18 4.97 -3.13 -3.01
CA PRO A 18 6.40 -3.36 -3.28
C PRO A 18 6.69 -4.24 -4.50
N ARG A 19 5.72 -5.01 -5.01
CA ARG A 19 5.86 -6.00 -6.08
C ARG A 19 5.18 -5.50 -7.36
N GLN A 20 5.99 -5.29 -8.39
CA GLN A 20 5.54 -4.72 -9.65
C GLN A 20 4.43 -5.53 -10.34
N GLU A 21 4.49 -6.85 -10.25
CA GLU A 21 3.48 -7.73 -10.82
C GLU A 21 2.12 -7.58 -10.13
N LYS A 22 2.10 -7.32 -8.82
CA LYS A 22 0.85 -7.08 -8.07
C LYS A 22 0.24 -5.73 -8.38
N LEU A 23 1.06 -4.71 -8.64
CA LEU A 23 0.58 -3.43 -9.16
C LEU A 23 -0.06 -3.59 -10.54
N ALA A 24 0.60 -4.30 -11.45
CA ALA A 24 0.06 -4.55 -12.79
C ALA A 24 -1.29 -5.29 -12.73
N GLU A 25 -1.38 -6.37 -11.93
CA GLU A 25 -2.64 -7.08 -11.69
C GLU A 25 -3.72 -6.16 -11.10
N ALA A 26 -3.36 -5.25 -10.19
CA ALA A 26 -4.30 -4.33 -9.56
C ALA A 26 -4.84 -3.30 -10.57
N LEU A 27 -3.96 -2.70 -11.37
CA LEU A 27 -4.35 -1.73 -12.40
C LEU A 27 -5.23 -2.35 -13.48
N GLU A 28 -4.93 -3.58 -13.92
CA GLU A 28 -5.79 -4.30 -14.88
C GLU A 28 -7.20 -4.50 -14.32
N LYS A 29 -7.29 -4.93 -13.05
CA LYS A 29 -8.58 -5.09 -12.36
C LYS A 29 -9.34 -3.78 -12.21
N MET A 30 -8.65 -2.67 -11.93
CA MET A 30 -9.29 -1.35 -11.81
C MET A 30 -9.76 -0.83 -13.18
N SER A 31 -8.94 -1.00 -14.22
CA SER A 31 -9.29 -0.65 -15.59
C SER A 31 -10.51 -1.42 -16.09
N ALA A 32 -10.62 -2.71 -15.77
CA ALA A 32 -11.77 -3.53 -16.14
C ALA A 32 -13.09 -3.06 -15.47
N LEU A 33 -12.98 -2.34 -14.35
CA LEU A 33 -14.10 -1.74 -13.63
C LEU A 33 -14.36 -0.27 -14.03
N GLY A 34 -13.58 0.29 -14.97
CA GLY A 34 -13.67 1.69 -15.35
C GLY A 34 -13.18 2.67 -14.28
N VAL A 35 -12.42 2.20 -13.30
CA VAL A 35 -11.87 3.02 -12.21
C VAL A 35 -10.59 3.72 -12.67
N GLU A 36 -10.54 5.05 -12.53
CA GLU A 36 -9.33 5.84 -12.74
C GLU A 36 -8.32 5.48 -11.64
N SER A 37 -7.20 4.86 -12.03
CA SER A 37 -6.16 4.46 -11.08
C SER A 37 -4.76 4.58 -11.65
N ASP A 38 -3.83 4.96 -10.79
CA ASP A 38 -2.40 5.00 -11.04
C ASP A 38 -1.68 4.15 -9.98
N SER A 39 -0.43 3.74 -10.25
CA SER A 39 0.39 3.05 -9.25
C SER A 39 1.86 3.37 -9.37
N ILE A 40 2.56 3.21 -8.26
CA ILE A 40 4.02 3.30 -8.16
C ILE A 40 4.48 2.32 -7.08
N ILE A 41 5.69 1.78 -7.21
CA ILE A 41 6.26 0.90 -6.19
C ILE A 41 6.33 1.65 -4.86
N LEU A 42 5.90 0.97 -3.80
CA LEU A 42 5.97 1.46 -2.44
C LEU A 42 6.43 0.36 -1.50
N ASP A 43 7.64 0.51 -0.96
CA ASP A 43 8.07 -0.20 0.24
C ASP A 43 7.83 0.71 1.45
N VAL A 44 6.85 0.38 2.27
CA VAL A 44 6.48 1.19 3.45
C VAL A 44 7.57 1.22 4.52
N THR A 45 8.52 0.28 4.50
CA THR A 45 9.66 0.26 5.44
C THR A 45 10.77 1.22 5.03
N ASN A 46 10.69 1.81 3.83
CA ASN A 46 11.67 2.74 3.29
C ASN A 46 11.06 4.14 3.17
N ILE A 47 11.52 5.07 4.00
CA ILE A 47 11.00 6.44 4.04
C ILE A 47 11.10 7.17 2.70
N ASP A 48 12.19 6.97 1.95
CA ASP A 48 12.37 7.62 0.64
C ASP A 48 11.32 7.09 -0.36
N SER A 49 10.96 5.80 -0.24
CA SER A 49 9.90 5.20 -1.06
C SER A 49 8.53 5.78 -0.70
N VAL A 50 8.28 6.06 0.57
CA VAL A 50 7.04 6.69 1.07
C VAL A 50 6.94 8.14 0.57
N GLU A 51 8.02 8.90 0.64
CA GLU A 51 8.08 10.28 0.13
C GLU A 51 7.84 10.31 -1.39
N CYS A 52 8.49 9.42 -2.15
CA CYS A 52 8.26 9.29 -3.59
C CYS A 52 6.79 8.97 -3.92
N PHE A 53 6.13 8.12 -3.14
CA PHE A 53 4.72 7.79 -3.31
C PHE A 53 3.81 8.99 -3.03
N ALA A 54 4.08 9.76 -1.98
CA ALA A 54 3.35 10.96 -1.64
C ALA A 54 3.50 12.04 -2.73
N ASP A 55 4.73 12.28 -3.20
CA ASP A 55 5.02 13.20 -4.28
C ASP A 55 4.33 12.79 -5.59
N PHE A 56 4.33 11.50 -5.91
CA PHE A 56 3.64 10.96 -7.07
C PHE A 56 2.13 11.26 -7.02
N ALA A 57 1.48 10.96 -5.89
CA ALA A 57 0.05 11.24 -5.70
C ALA A 57 -0.25 12.74 -5.80
N TRP A 58 0.61 13.59 -5.20
CA TRP A 58 0.49 15.04 -5.26
C TRP A 58 0.63 15.58 -6.68
N GLN A 59 1.65 15.16 -7.42
CA GLN A 59 1.87 15.58 -8.81
C GLN A 59 0.71 15.18 -9.73
N ARG A 60 0.10 14.02 -9.46
CA ARG A 60 -0.96 13.46 -10.31
C ARG A 60 -2.33 14.10 -10.07
N HIS A 61 -2.68 14.38 -8.81
CA HIS A 61 -4.03 14.79 -8.44
C HIS A 61 -4.11 16.12 -7.68
N GLY A 62 -2.97 16.67 -7.23
CA GLY A 62 -2.87 17.94 -6.50
C GLY A 62 -3.48 17.92 -5.10
N LYS A 63 -4.01 16.78 -4.66
CA LYS A 63 -4.61 16.57 -3.33
C LYS A 63 -4.74 15.08 -2.99
N VAL A 64 -4.88 14.78 -1.71
CA VAL A 64 -5.22 13.46 -1.18
C VAL A 64 -6.32 13.63 -0.13
N ASP A 65 -7.51 13.10 -0.40
CA ASP A 65 -8.65 13.19 0.53
C ASP A 65 -8.65 12.06 1.58
N MET A 66 -8.06 10.91 1.25
CA MET A 66 -7.97 9.74 2.13
C MET A 66 -6.65 8.99 1.91
N LEU A 67 -6.05 8.55 3.02
CA LEU A 67 -4.89 7.65 3.03
C LEU A 67 -5.28 6.35 3.76
N ILE A 68 -4.95 5.21 3.17
CA ILE A 68 -5.23 3.89 3.76
C ILE A 68 -3.91 3.14 3.91
N ASN A 69 -3.37 3.12 5.13
CA ASN A 69 -2.18 2.34 5.49
C ASN A 69 -2.56 0.85 5.62
N ASN A 70 -2.73 0.18 4.48
CA ASN A 70 -3.18 -1.22 4.41
C ASN A 70 -2.05 -2.25 4.40
N ALA A 71 -0.82 -1.85 4.08
CA ALA A 71 0.31 -2.77 4.08
C ALA A 71 0.45 -3.43 5.47
N GLY A 72 0.72 -4.74 5.48
CA GLY A 72 0.82 -5.47 6.72
C GLY A 72 1.35 -6.87 6.54
N ILE A 73 2.18 -7.30 7.48
CA ILE A 73 2.68 -8.68 7.59
C ILE A 73 2.32 -9.29 8.95
N SER A 74 2.37 -10.61 9.01
CA SER A 74 2.23 -11.37 10.26
C SER A 74 3.57 -11.98 10.63
N GLY A 75 3.92 -11.93 11.92
CA GLY A 75 5.06 -12.66 12.48
C GLY A 75 4.74 -14.15 12.70
N ALA A 76 5.71 -14.88 13.26
CA ALA A 76 5.50 -16.26 13.67
C ALA A 76 4.38 -16.37 14.71
N ARG A 77 3.59 -17.44 14.62
CA ARG A 77 2.58 -17.78 15.63
C ARG A 77 3.27 -18.50 16.79
N GLY A 78 3.08 -18.01 18.00
CA GLY A 78 3.69 -18.60 19.20
C GLY A 78 3.38 -17.81 20.46
N LEU A 79 3.96 -18.25 21.58
CA LEU A 79 3.88 -17.50 22.83
C LEU A 79 4.77 -16.25 22.74
N LEU A 80 4.30 -15.14 23.29
CA LEU A 80 5.02 -13.85 23.20
C LEU A 80 6.46 -13.93 23.72
N HIS A 81 6.70 -14.70 24.78
CA HIS A 81 8.04 -14.84 25.39
C HIS A 81 8.99 -15.73 24.58
N GLU A 82 8.49 -16.42 23.56
CA GLU A 82 9.27 -17.26 22.64
C GLU A 82 9.54 -16.53 21.31
N ALA A 83 9.02 -15.32 21.13
CA ALA A 83 9.10 -14.59 19.89
C ALA A 83 10.56 -14.23 19.54
N ASN A 84 10.93 -14.45 18.28
CA ASN A 84 12.18 -13.95 17.73
C ASN A 84 12.10 -12.42 17.60
N LEU A 85 13.06 -11.70 18.20
CA LEU A 85 13.06 -10.24 18.21
C LEU A 85 13.26 -9.63 16.81
N ASP A 86 14.00 -10.29 15.91
CA ASP A 86 14.20 -9.80 14.55
C ASP A 86 12.93 -9.95 13.72
N GLU A 87 12.16 -11.02 13.92
CA GLU A 87 10.84 -11.17 13.31
C GLU A 87 9.84 -10.16 13.87
N ALA A 88 9.86 -9.92 15.18
CA ALA A 88 9.04 -8.89 15.81
C ALA A 88 9.36 -7.49 15.24
N ARG A 89 10.65 -7.14 15.09
CA ARG A 89 11.07 -5.87 14.47
C ARG A 89 10.51 -5.72 13.07
N LYS A 90 10.65 -6.73 12.20
CA LYS A 90 10.09 -6.69 10.83
C LYS A 90 8.59 -6.41 10.81
N VAL A 91 7.84 -6.99 11.74
CA VAL A 91 6.39 -6.72 11.86
C VAL A 91 6.14 -5.26 12.21
N PHE A 92 6.90 -4.68 13.13
CA PHE A 92 6.78 -3.26 13.49
C PHE A 92 7.22 -2.33 12.36
N ASP A 93 8.29 -2.68 11.65
CA ASP A 93 8.82 -1.90 10.52
C ASP A 93 7.79 -1.78 9.38
N VAL A 94 6.90 -2.76 9.20
CA VAL A 94 5.85 -2.70 8.18
C VAL A 94 4.52 -2.17 8.72
N ASN A 95 4.13 -2.59 9.93
CA ASN A 95 2.76 -2.40 10.43
C ASN A 95 2.61 -1.16 11.31
N PHE A 96 3.70 -0.50 11.70
CA PHE A 96 3.66 0.59 12.69
C PHE A 96 4.54 1.79 12.36
N PHE A 97 5.84 1.58 12.10
CA PHE A 97 6.77 2.65 11.75
C PHE A 97 6.51 3.18 10.35
#